data_AF-A0A3R7PCR7-F1
#
_entry.id   AF-A0A3R7PCR7-F1
#
_cell.length_a   1.000
_cell.length_b   1.000
_cell.length_c   1.000
_cell.angle_alpha   90.00
_cell.angle_beta   90.00
_cell.angle_gamma   90.00
#
_symmetry.space_group_name_H-M   'P 1'
#
loop_
_entity.id
_entity.type
_entity.pdbx_description
1 polymer ?
#
loop_
_entity_poly.entity_id
_entity_poly.type
_entity_poly.pdbx_seq_one_letter_code
_entity_poly.pdbx_strand_id
1 'polypeptide(L)'
;MSENVPATARDFGQTMVFNIEEYDPAAEQIEQSIQGLIRLEEKPFLTETIDLKIEDFGEIEHKFIMPADTTLLYSWEVLDAKGDGVFFEFHGHPSSADAPNYPEGFEQAYSKGEGTTQSGSFTTPFPGYHGWYLMNLEEGPITVRLQVSGYWQEHKEMYRAVDGKVLKVVDF
;
A
#
# COMPACT_ATOMS: atom_id res chain seq x y z
N MET A 1 -22.43 -29.58 0.02
CA MET A 1 -22.21 -28.37 -0.80
C MET A 1 -22.25 -27.21 0.17
N SER A 2 -21.11 -26.63 0.50
CA SER A 2 -21.05 -25.46 1.40
C SER A 2 -21.19 -24.20 0.56
N GLU A 3 -22.28 -23.47 0.77
CA GLU A 3 -22.49 -22.16 0.16
C GLU A 3 -21.53 -21.16 0.81
N ASN A 4 -20.70 -20.52 -0.02
CA ASN A 4 -19.93 -19.34 0.37
C ASN A 4 -20.92 -18.20 0.62
N VAL A 5 -21.10 -17.83 1.88
CA VAL A 5 -21.75 -16.58 2.25
C VAL A 5 -20.74 -15.46 1.99
N PRO A 6 -21.04 -14.43 1.17
CA PRO A 6 -20.16 -13.28 1.05
C PRO A 6 -20.16 -12.56 2.40
N ALA A 7 -18.97 -12.18 2.87
CA ALA A 7 -18.84 -11.33 4.05
C ALA A 7 -19.64 -10.03 3.80
N THR A 8 -20.62 -9.75 4.66
CA THR A 8 -21.38 -8.51 4.60
C THR A 8 -20.46 -7.35 4.94
N ALA A 9 -20.17 -6.50 3.95
CA ALA A 9 -19.57 -5.19 4.16
C ALA A 9 -20.30 -4.49 5.32
N ARG A 10 -19.54 -3.94 6.27
CA ARG A 10 -20.11 -3.22 7.41
C ARG A 10 -20.94 -2.04 6.90
N ASP A 11 -22.25 -2.07 7.17
CA ASP A 11 -23.16 -0.95 6.94
C ASP A 11 -22.79 0.21 7.88
N PHE A 12 -22.24 1.28 7.31
CA PHE A 12 -21.93 2.52 8.02
C PHE A 12 -23.18 3.40 8.25
N GLY A 13 -24.39 2.89 8.04
CA GLY A 13 -25.65 3.59 8.30
C GLY A 13 -25.96 4.70 7.29
N GLN A 14 -25.29 4.73 6.14
CA GLN A 14 -25.54 5.66 5.06
C GLN A 14 -26.16 4.92 3.87
N THR A 15 -27.43 5.21 3.57
CA THR A 15 -28.04 4.78 2.31
C THR A 15 -27.56 5.71 1.20
N MET A 16 -26.51 5.31 0.48
CA MET A 16 -26.09 6.00 -0.74
C MET A 16 -27.01 5.59 -1.90
N VAL A 17 -27.70 6.56 -2.49
CA VAL A 17 -28.46 6.36 -3.73
C VAL A 17 -27.54 6.78 -4.88
N PHE A 18 -26.94 5.78 -5.54
CA PHE A 18 -26.14 5.99 -6.74
C PHE A 18 -27.05 6.01 -7.97
N ASN A 19 -26.88 7.01 -8.81
CA ASN A 19 -27.42 7.03 -10.15
C ASN A 19 -26.37 6.48 -11.14
N ILE A 20 -26.81 5.72 -12.14
CA ILE A 20 -25.98 5.21 -13.26
C ILE A 20 -25.87 6.29 -14.37
N GLU A 21 -26.46 7.46 -14.17
CA GLU A 21 -26.51 8.54 -15.15
C GLU A 21 -25.18 9.33 -15.22
N GLU A 22 -24.85 9.85 -16.40
CA GLU A 22 -23.70 10.73 -16.60
C GLU A 22 -23.86 12.04 -15.82
N TYR A 23 -22.74 12.63 -15.40
CA TYR A 23 -22.74 13.92 -14.72
C TYR A 23 -23.40 15.00 -15.60
N ASP A 24 -24.52 15.56 -15.15
CA ASP A 24 -25.14 16.73 -15.77
C ASP A 24 -24.56 18.02 -15.16
N PRO A 25 -23.68 18.74 -15.89
CA PRO A 25 -23.12 20.00 -15.40
C PRO A 25 -24.14 21.14 -15.34
N ALA A 26 -25.35 20.96 -15.89
CA ALA A 26 -26.43 21.94 -15.93
C ALA A 26 -27.55 21.64 -14.92
N ALA A 27 -27.40 20.63 -14.06
CA ALA A 27 -28.41 20.26 -13.08
C ALA A 27 -28.73 21.43 -12.14
N GLU A 28 -30.02 21.77 -12.02
CA GLU A 28 -30.49 22.85 -11.14
C GLU A 28 -30.46 22.43 -9.64
N GLN A 29 -30.51 21.12 -9.35
CA GLN A 29 -30.45 20.53 -8.00
C GLN A 29 -29.67 19.20 -8.01
N ILE A 30 -28.93 18.91 -6.94
CA ILE A 30 -28.17 17.66 -6.78
C ILE A 30 -28.96 16.72 -5.85
N GLU A 31 -29.72 15.81 -6.44
CA GLU A 31 -30.60 14.89 -5.70
C GLU A 31 -30.00 13.48 -5.56
N GLN A 32 -28.95 13.14 -6.31
CA GLN A 32 -28.41 11.78 -6.38
C GLN A 32 -26.88 11.75 -6.47
N SER A 33 -26.25 10.67 -5.98
CA SER A 33 -24.78 10.49 -6.05
C SER A 33 -24.37 9.83 -7.37
N ILE A 34 -23.18 10.16 -7.88
CA ILE A 34 -22.62 9.55 -9.09
C ILE A 34 -21.89 8.25 -8.72
N GLN A 35 -22.19 7.16 -9.42
CA GLN A 35 -21.52 5.88 -9.23
C GLN A 35 -20.05 5.93 -9.64
N GLY A 36 -19.17 5.25 -8.88
CA GLY A 36 -17.76 5.07 -9.23
C GLY A 36 -16.82 6.21 -8.85
N LEU A 37 -17.33 7.30 -8.26
CA LEU A 37 -16.50 8.40 -7.74
C LEU A 37 -16.07 8.21 -6.28
N ILE A 38 -16.81 7.40 -5.54
CA ILE A 38 -16.50 7.05 -4.15
C ILE A 38 -16.37 5.54 -4.02
N ARG A 39 -15.41 5.12 -3.21
CA ARG A 39 -15.24 3.73 -2.81
C ARG A 39 -15.47 3.63 -1.31
N LEU A 40 -16.42 2.79 -0.93
CA LEU A 40 -16.63 2.45 0.48
C LEU A 40 -15.65 1.34 0.86
N GLU A 41 -15.05 1.48 2.03
CA GLU A 41 -14.00 0.60 2.53
C GLU A 41 -14.54 -0.20 3.71
N GLU A 42 -14.31 -1.51 3.71
CA GLU A 42 -14.77 -2.37 4.81
C GLU A 42 -13.95 -2.17 6.10
N LYS A 43 -12.72 -1.66 5.95
CA LYS A 43 -11.80 -1.38 7.05
C LYS A 43 -11.98 0.08 7.50
N PRO A 44 -11.73 0.37 8.79
CA PRO A 44 -11.69 1.75 9.25
C PRO A 44 -10.55 2.50 8.57
N PHE A 45 -10.71 3.81 8.41
CA PHE A 45 -9.61 4.69 8.05
C PHE A 45 -8.54 4.66 9.15
N LEU A 46 -7.29 4.50 8.76
CA LEU A 46 -6.14 4.44 9.65
C LEU A 46 -5.07 5.43 9.21
N THR A 47 -4.34 5.97 10.19
CA THR A 47 -3.13 6.78 9.98
C THR A 47 -2.04 6.22 10.88
N GLU A 48 -0.87 5.94 10.33
CA GLU A 48 0.28 5.43 11.07
C GLU A 48 1.56 6.20 10.74
N THR A 49 2.44 6.29 11.71
CA THR A 49 3.84 6.72 11.55
C THR A 49 4.73 5.58 12.02
N ILE A 50 5.60 5.12 11.13
CA ILE A 50 6.39 3.91 11.29
C ILE A 50 7.86 4.29 11.10
N ASP A 51 8.65 4.17 12.16
CA ASP A 51 10.10 4.42 12.11
C ASP A 51 10.82 3.10 11.78
N LEU A 52 11.19 2.97 10.51
CA LEU A 52 11.87 1.81 9.96
C LEU A 52 13.37 1.94 10.20
N LYS A 53 13.88 1.17 11.16
CA LYS A 53 15.32 1.10 11.44
C LYS A 53 15.98 0.14 10.47
N ILE A 54 16.99 0.64 9.76
CA ILE A 54 17.77 -0.12 8.80
C ILE A 54 19.23 -0.05 9.23
N GLU A 55 19.82 -1.21 9.47
CA GLU A 55 21.23 -1.34 9.83
C GLU A 55 22.17 -0.84 8.71
N ASP A 56 23.44 -0.67 9.05
CA ASP A 56 24.50 -0.52 8.04
C ASP A 56 24.51 -1.74 7.11
N PHE A 57 24.58 -1.52 5.79
CA PHE A 57 24.37 -2.56 4.77
C PHE A 57 23.05 -3.35 4.96
N GLY A 58 22.04 -2.70 5.53
CA GLY A 58 20.74 -3.29 5.82
C GLY A 58 19.74 -3.15 4.68
N GLU A 59 18.86 -4.13 4.59
CA GLU A 59 17.75 -4.20 3.65
C GLU A 59 16.47 -4.57 4.42
N ILE A 60 15.35 -3.92 4.10
CA ILE A 60 14.04 -4.25 4.66
C ILE A 60 12.96 -4.21 3.58
N GLU A 61 11.88 -4.95 3.79
CA GLU A 61 10.67 -4.81 2.99
C GLU A 61 9.44 -4.70 3.89
N HIS A 62 8.59 -3.72 3.62
CA HIS A 62 7.29 -3.57 4.28
C HIS A 62 6.15 -3.52 3.28
N LYS A 63 5.11 -4.31 3.52
CA LYS A 63 3.92 -4.40 2.67
C LYS A 63 2.64 -4.13 3.45
N PHE A 64 1.69 -3.54 2.75
CA PHE A 64 0.30 -3.37 3.15
C PHE A 64 -0.56 -4.31 2.29
N ILE A 65 -1.38 -5.11 2.96
CA ILE A 65 -2.32 -6.02 2.29
C ILE A 65 -3.61 -5.27 2.01
N MET A 66 -3.94 -5.12 0.73
CA MET A 66 -5.00 -4.22 0.29
C MET A 66 -5.82 -4.86 -0.85
N PRO A 67 -7.16 -4.66 -0.90
CA PRO A 67 -7.94 -5.02 -2.07
C PRO A 67 -7.63 -4.06 -3.25
N ALA A 68 -8.00 -4.43 -4.47
CA ALA A 68 -7.90 -3.53 -5.63
C ALA A 68 -8.70 -2.22 -5.42
N ASP A 69 -8.30 -1.17 -6.12
CA ASP A 69 -8.90 0.17 -6.12
C ASP A 69 -8.91 0.89 -4.76
N THR A 70 -8.12 0.39 -3.81
CA THR A 70 -7.96 0.98 -2.47
C THR A 70 -6.85 2.01 -2.50
N THR A 71 -7.04 3.14 -1.82
CA THR A 71 -6.05 4.24 -1.83
C THR A 71 -5.25 4.31 -0.54
N LEU A 72 -3.94 4.49 -0.68
CA LEU A 72 -2.97 4.79 0.37
C LEU A 72 -2.30 6.14 0.08
N LEU A 73 -2.43 7.09 0.99
CA LEU A 73 -1.60 8.29 1.03
C LEU A 73 -0.33 7.95 1.80
N TYR A 74 0.84 8.32 1.28
CA TYR A 74 2.11 8.03 1.92
C TYR A 74 3.10 9.18 1.80
N SER A 75 4.02 9.22 2.76
CA SER A 75 5.26 9.97 2.71
C SER A 75 6.33 9.17 3.44
N TRP A 76 7.52 9.05 2.86
CA TRP A 76 8.68 8.55 3.58
C TRP A 76 9.85 9.52 3.49
N GLU A 77 10.68 9.55 4.53
CA GLU A 77 11.91 10.34 4.60
C GLU A 77 12.99 9.61 5.41
N VAL A 78 14.25 9.76 5.03
CA VAL A 78 15.41 9.35 5.84
C VAL A 78 15.71 10.48 6.84
N LEU A 79 15.56 10.24 8.14
CA LEU A 79 15.58 11.31 9.15
C LEU A 79 16.94 12.02 9.31
N ASP A 80 18.04 11.30 9.11
CA ASP A 80 19.41 11.78 9.34
C ASP A 80 20.33 11.52 8.13
N ALA A 81 19.81 11.70 6.91
CA ALA A 81 20.55 11.45 5.67
C ALA A 81 21.83 12.30 5.57
N LYS A 82 22.92 11.68 5.09
CA LYS A 82 24.23 12.34 4.90
C LYS A 82 24.75 12.20 3.46
N GLY A 83 24.26 11.22 2.72
CA GLY A 83 24.57 10.88 1.35
C GLY A 83 23.30 10.54 0.57
N ASP A 84 23.33 9.42 -0.14
CA ASP A 84 22.28 9.04 -1.10
C ASP A 84 21.00 8.48 -0.43
N GLY A 85 21.01 8.28 0.89
CA GLY A 85 19.87 7.78 1.66
C GLY A 85 19.60 6.30 1.43
N VAL A 86 18.54 6.01 0.69
CA VAL A 86 18.11 4.63 0.40
C VAL A 86 17.92 4.40 -1.09
N PHE A 87 18.23 3.17 -1.52
CA PHE A 87 17.62 2.61 -2.71
C PHE A 87 16.23 2.11 -2.34
N PHE A 88 15.22 2.46 -3.14
CA PHE A 88 13.84 2.08 -2.90
C PHE A 88 13.21 1.42 -4.11
N GLU A 89 12.34 0.44 -3.86
CA GLU A 89 11.42 -0.13 -4.84
C GLU A 89 10.02 -0.22 -4.24
N PHE A 90 9.15 0.69 -4.67
CA PHE A 90 7.73 0.59 -4.41
C PHE A 90 7.10 -0.33 -5.45
N HIS A 91 6.61 -1.50 -5.02
CA HIS A 91 6.06 -2.51 -5.91
C HIS A 91 5.02 -3.37 -5.18
N GLY A 92 4.33 -4.22 -5.93
CA GLY A 92 3.42 -5.18 -5.35
C GLY A 92 3.30 -6.47 -6.12
N HIS A 93 2.75 -7.48 -5.45
CA HIS A 93 2.43 -8.78 -5.99
C HIS A 93 1.00 -9.18 -5.58
N PRO A 94 0.33 -10.05 -6.36
CA PRO A 94 -1.04 -10.47 -6.07
C PRO A 94 -1.14 -11.16 -4.70
N SER A 95 -2.35 -11.18 -4.15
CA SER A 95 -2.64 -11.98 -2.97
C SER A 95 -2.36 -13.46 -3.24
N SER A 96 -2.07 -14.29 -2.23
CA SER A 96 -1.88 -15.74 -2.43
C SER A 96 -3.12 -16.39 -3.05
N ALA A 97 -4.31 -15.86 -2.74
CA ALA A 97 -5.58 -16.33 -3.31
C ALA A 97 -5.73 -15.95 -4.79
N ASP A 98 -5.17 -14.81 -5.20
CA ASP A 98 -5.28 -14.29 -6.56
C ASP A 98 -4.08 -14.65 -7.44
N ALA A 99 -2.94 -15.06 -6.87
CA ALA A 99 -1.72 -15.42 -7.59
C ALA A 99 -1.94 -16.40 -8.76
N PRO A 100 -2.83 -17.42 -8.69
CA PRO A 100 -3.11 -18.29 -9.84
C PRO A 100 -3.71 -17.59 -11.07
N ASN A 101 -4.20 -16.35 -10.92
CA ASN A 101 -4.75 -15.55 -12.02
C ASN A 101 -3.67 -14.71 -12.74
N TYR A 102 -2.42 -14.76 -12.28
CA TYR A 102 -1.29 -14.00 -12.83
C TYR A 102 -0.18 -14.94 -13.32
N PRO A 103 0.74 -14.45 -14.18
CA PRO A 103 1.96 -15.18 -14.50
C PRO A 103 2.74 -15.57 -13.24
N GLU A 104 3.43 -16.70 -13.29
CA GLU A 104 4.33 -17.13 -12.21
C GLU A 104 5.39 -16.05 -11.96
N GLY A 105 5.56 -15.64 -10.69
CA GLY A 105 6.49 -14.58 -10.29
C GLY A 105 6.05 -13.17 -10.72
N PHE A 106 4.76 -12.94 -10.97
CA PHE A 106 4.28 -11.61 -11.33
C PHE A 106 4.46 -10.60 -10.19
N GLU A 107 5.15 -9.51 -10.52
CA GLU A 107 5.30 -8.31 -9.70
C GLU A 107 5.10 -7.07 -10.57
N GLN A 108 4.63 -5.98 -9.96
CA GLN A 108 4.50 -4.70 -10.62
C GLN A 108 5.20 -3.61 -9.82
N ALA A 109 6.24 -3.00 -10.42
CA ALA A 109 6.88 -1.82 -9.88
C ALA A 109 6.04 -0.55 -10.14
N TYR A 110 5.93 0.30 -9.14
CA TYR A 110 5.23 1.58 -9.17
C TYR A 110 6.22 2.75 -9.20
N SER A 111 7.34 2.62 -8.46
CA SER A 111 8.41 3.60 -8.41
C SER A 111 9.70 2.94 -7.94
N LYS A 112 10.84 3.32 -8.51
CA LYS A 112 12.15 2.79 -8.17
C LYS A 112 13.23 3.85 -8.36
N GLY A 113 14.19 3.90 -7.45
CA GLY A 113 15.30 4.85 -7.53
C GLY A 113 16.10 4.92 -6.23
N GLU A 114 16.89 5.98 -6.13
CA GLU A 114 17.66 6.33 -4.95
C GLU A 114 17.18 7.70 -4.45
N GLY A 115 17.19 7.91 -3.14
CA GLY A 115 16.88 9.21 -2.58
C GLY A 115 16.59 9.18 -1.08
N THR A 116 16.29 10.37 -0.56
CA THR A 116 16.07 10.59 0.87
C THR A 116 14.61 10.84 1.23
N THR A 117 13.71 11.00 0.26
CA THR A 117 12.28 11.19 0.50
C THR A 117 11.42 10.89 -0.74
N GLN A 118 10.17 10.50 -0.52
CA GLN A 118 9.11 10.50 -1.53
C GLN A 118 7.74 10.61 -0.83
N SER A 119 6.79 11.27 -1.48
CA SER A 119 5.39 11.28 -1.04
C SER A 119 4.44 11.16 -2.23
N GLY A 120 3.23 10.68 -1.98
CA GLY A 120 2.21 10.55 -3.00
C GLY A 120 0.94 9.87 -2.54
N SER A 121 0.03 9.67 -3.50
CA SER A 121 -1.14 8.82 -3.38
C SER A 121 -0.94 7.58 -4.25
N PHE A 122 -1.28 6.42 -3.73
CA PHE A 122 -1.21 5.15 -4.44
C PHE A 122 -2.58 4.48 -4.43
N THR A 123 -3.06 4.06 -5.59
CA THR A 123 -4.27 3.25 -5.73
C THR A 123 -3.87 1.86 -6.22
N THR A 124 -4.31 0.83 -5.52
CA THR A 124 -3.91 -0.56 -5.76
C THR A 124 -4.49 -1.08 -7.08
N PRO A 125 -3.66 -1.54 -8.04
CA PRO A 125 -4.14 -2.02 -9.34
C PRO A 125 -4.74 -3.43 -9.28
N PHE A 126 -4.48 -4.17 -8.21
CA PHE A 126 -4.94 -5.54 -7.98
C PHE A 126 -5.00 -5.81 -6.47
N PRO A 127 -5.77 -6.82 -6.01
CA PRO A 127 -5.69 -7.27 -4.62
C PRO A 127 -4.33 -7.92 -4.33
N GLY A 128 -3.68 -7.50 -3.26
CA GLY A 128 -2.39 -8.08 -2.91
C GLY A 128 -1.59 -7.30 -1.88
N TYR A 129 -0.28 -7.45 -2.00
CA TYR A 129 0.70 -6.92 -1.08
C TYR A 129 1.44 -5.79 -1.79
N HIS A 130 1.39 -4.59 -1.22
CA HIS A 130 1.95 -3.39 -1.84
C HIS A 130 2.82 -2.64 -0.84
N GLY A 131 4.00 -2.19 -1.26
CA GLY A 131 4.87 -1.42 -0.39
C GLY A 131 6.31 -1.43 -0.84
N TRP A 132 7.20 -1.08 0.07
CA TRP A 132 8.56 -0.68 -0.24
C TRP A 132 9.56 -1.74 0.18
N TYR A 133 10.42 -2.13 -0.74
CA TYR A 133 11.75 -2.60 -0.42
C TYR A 133 12.67 -1.37 -0.28
N LEU A 134 13.49 -1.36 0.77
CA LEU A 134 14.41 -0.28 1.11
C LEU A 134 15.78 -0.88 1.45
N MET A 135 16.82 -0.39 0.79
CA MET A 135 18.21 -0.73 1.07
C MET A 135 18.98 0.51 1.50
N ASN A 136 19.69 0.42 2.62
CA ASN A 136 20.49 1.51 3.15
C ASN A 136 21.73 1.74 2.27
N LEU A 137 21.90 2.97 1.77
CA LEU A 137 23.07 3.41 1.01
C LEU A 137 24.01 4.29 1.83
N GLU A 138 23.62 4.66 3.05
CA GLU A 138 24.42 5.48 3.96
C GLU A 138 25.47 4.64 4.69
N GLU A 139 26.54 5.31 5.13
CA GLU A 139 27.47 4.73 6.09
C GLU A 139 26.84 4.72 7.50
N GLY A 140 26.56 3.53 8.03
CA GLY A 140 25.98 3.36 9.35
C GLY A 140 24.45 3.22 9.35
N PRO A 141 23.85 2.93 10.53
CA PRO A 141 22.41 2.70 10.63
C PRO A 141 21.60 3.98 10.41
N ILE A 142 20.46 3.84 9.73
CA ILE A 142 19.52 4.93 9.45
C ILE A 142 18.12 4.62 9.99
N THR A 143 17.30 5.66 10.03
CA THR A 143 15.85 5.52 10.24
C THR A 143 15.11 6.16 9.08
N VAL A 144 14.28 5.36 8.41
CA VAL A 144 13.30 5.85 7.43
C VAL A 144 11.97 6.00 8.14
N ARG A 145 11.44 7.21 8.22
CA ARG A 145 10.09 7.45 8.73
C ARG A 145 9.09 7.32 7.60
N LEU A 146 8.19 6.35 7.71
CA LEU A 146 7.06 6.15 6.81
C LEU A 146 5.77 6.62 7.50
N GLN A 147 5.10 7.60 6.89
CA GLN A 147 3.77 8.04 7.28
C GLN A 147 2.77 7.57 6.25
N VAL A 148 1.71 6.89 6.68
CA VAL A 148 0.67 6.37 5.81
C VAL A 148 -0.72 6.73 6.32
N SER A 149 -1.65 6.92 5.40
CA SER A 149 -3.07 7.11 5.70
C SER A 149 -3.95 6.49 4.64
N GLY A 150 -4.98 5.77 5.04
CA GLY A 150 -5.87 5.08 4.11
C GLY A 150 -6.49 3.85 4.73
N TYR A 151 -6.64 2.81 3.93
CA TYR A 151 -7.34 1.58 4.28
C TYR A 151 -6.50 0.38 3.89
N TRP A 152 -6.21 -0.49 4.85
CA TRP A 152 -5.50 -1.75 4.60
C TRP A 152 -6.00 -2.81 5.57
N GLN A 153 -5.78 -4.07 5.21
CA GLN A 153 -6.14 -5.20 6.05
C GLN A 153 -5.06 -5.47 7.10
N GLU A 154 -3.80 -5.42 6.70
CA GLU A 154 -2.65 -5.73 7.53
C GLU A 154 -1.39 -5.02 6.99
N HIS A 155 -0.48 -4.65 7.90
CA HIS A 155 0.87 -4.18 7.60
C HIS A 155 1.88 -5.20 8.09
N LYS A 156 2.87 -5.54 7.26
CA LYS A 156 3.91 -6.54 7.57
C LYS A 156 5.29 -6.03 7.18
N GLU A 157 6.28 -6.29 8.04
CA GLU A 157 7.67 -6.43 7.59
C GLU A 157 7.81 -7.82 6.95
N MET A 158 8.08 -7.86 5.66
CA MET A 158 8.16 -9.09 4.85
C MET A 158 9.58 -9.64 4.80
N TYR A 159 10.57 -8.76 4.74
CA TYR A 159 11.96 -9.15 4.57
C TYR A 159 12.88 -8.26 5.42
N ARG A 160 13.96 -8.86 5.92
CA ARG A 160 15.09 -8.14 6.51
C ARG A 160 16.39 -8.89 6.25
N ALA A 161 17.41 -8.17 5.82
CA ALA A 161 18.78 -8.66 5.73
C ALA A 161 19.78 -7.60 6.20
N VAL A 162 20.95 -8.05 6.64
CA VAL A 162 22.09 -7.19 7.00
C VAL A 162 23.35 -7.86 6.47
N ASP A 163 24.16 -7.12 5.71
CA ASP A 163 25.41 -7.62 5.11
C ASP A 163 25.19 -8.93 4.31
N GLY A 164 24.13 -8.94 3.49
CA GLY A 164 23.71 -10.10 2.68
C GLY A 164 23.14 -11.29 3.47
N LYS A 165 23.08 -11.21 4.80
CA LYS A 165 22.51 -12.26 5.65
C LYS A 165 21.03 -11.99 5.94
N VAL A 166 20.16 -12.86 5.44
CA VAL A 166 18.73 -12.83 5.73
C VAL A 166 18.47 -13.10 7.22
N LEU A 167 17.79 -12.15 7.86
CA LEU A 167 17.33 -12.23 9.25
C LEU A 167 15.83 -12.55 9.32
N LYS A 168 15.07 -12.13 8.31
CA LYS A 168 13.62 -12.37 8.22
C LYS A 168 13.21 -12.52 6.76
N VAL A 169 12.35 -13.50 6.52
CA VAL A 169 11.58 -13.67 5.29
C VAL A 169 10.20 -14.20 5.66
N VAL A 170 9.16 -13.60 5.10
CA VAL A 170 7.76 -14.02 5.27
C VAL A 170 7.29 -14.51 3.91
N ASP A 171 6.85 -15.77 3.86
CA ASP A 171 6.30 -16.36 2.64
C ASP A 171 4.99 -15.65 2.25
N PHE A 172 4.80 -15.52 0.94
CA PHE A 172 3.61 -14.99 0.29
C PHE A 172 2.72 -16.11 -0.26
#